data_AF-A0A523RIX3-F1
#
_entry.id   AF-A0A523RIX3-F1
#
_cell.length_a   1.000
_cell.length_b   1.000
_cell.length_c   1.000
_cell.angle_alpha   90.00
_cell.angle_beta   90.00
_cell.angle_gamma   90.00
#
_symmetry.space_group_name_H-M   'P 1'
#
loop_
_entity.id
_entity.type
_entity.pdbx_description
1 polymer ?
#
loop_
_entity_poly.entity_id
_entity_poly.type
_entity_poly.pdbx_seq_one_letter_code
_entity_poly.pdbx_strand_id
1 'polypeptide(L)'
;MRNYKIALIIAIVLLVGGGVGFVITGFVSAGSIENSFNFTYEPSSPDPIEELTFNVDIGKILFMYNTTPTTAYAEIDVDIEVTGLYMEGKTYTNFFNPSTEWWDNTTAVFNFISLPDVWYDPSHWFKSYNITIAVTLRTDIVYDLTALTAVGSIEMQVPDGVILNGLSLASSVGSIKLNSEGNNEFLEEVRLESSTGSVESSAAKTNFTQGFLALTSTGSVSLNFTNCLMGDNLIGTVSTGSVTFKSYNMVYTKDILLNLESSTGSIDVELYQYISMGANVTGSWATSTGSIDVLYRDNLVNTNVRFVGSTSVGSINYTPHATMAITSLGSVYSTLNYGDAMYRYVFSLDTSTGSVNANAQSA
;
A
#
# COMPACT_ATOMS: atom_id res chain seq x y z
N MET A 1 -23.90 2.31 61.05
CA MET A 1 -22.96 3.37 60.58
C MET A 1 -21.48 3.09 60.86
N ARG A 2 -21.05 2.67 62.08
CA ARG A 2 -19.62 2.44 62.39
C ARG A 2 -18.94 1.36 61.54
N ASN A 3 -19.58 0.21 61.34
CA ASN A 3 -19.04 -0.90 60.54
C ASN A 3 -18.90 -0.53 59.05
N TYR A 4 -19.77 0.34 58.54
CA TYR A 4 -19.73 0.82 57.17
C TYR A 4 -18.54 1.76 56.92
N LYS A 5 -18.23 2.63 57.90
CA LYS A 5 -17.05 3.51 57.83
C LYS A 5 -15.73 2.72 57.88
N ILE A 6 -15.67 1.67 58.70
CA ILE A 6 -14.48 0.80 58.78
C ILE A 6 -14.29 0.04 57.46
N ALA A 7 -15.35 -0.55 56.90
CA ALA A 7 -15.30 -1.22 55.61
C ALA A 7 -14.86 -0.27 54.49
N LEU A 8 -15.37 0.98 54.48
CA LEU A 8 -14.97 2.00 53.51
C LEU A 8 -13.49 2.37 53.62
N ILE A 9 -12.97 2.55 54.83
CA ILE A 9 -11.54 2.89 55.05
C ILE A 9 -10.66 1.74 54.58
N ILE A 10 -11.01 0.49 54.92
CA ILE A 10 -10.25 -0.70 54.47
C ILE A 10 -10.27 -0.80 52.94
N ALA A 11 -11.43 -0.58 52.31
CA ALA A 11 -11.55 -0.58 50.86
C ALA A 11 -10.69 0.51 50.19
N ILE A 12 -10.69 1.73 50.73
CA ILE A 12 -9.85 2.83 50.21
C ILE A 12 -8.36 2.52 50.39
N VAL A 13 -7.95 1.99 51.54
CA VAL A 13 -6.54 1.64 51.79
C VAL A 13 -6.08 0.52 50.86
N LEU A 14 -6.93 -0.48 50.58
CA LEU A 14 -6.62 -1.54 49.62
C LEU A 14 -6.55 -1.01 48.19
N LEU A 15 -7.45 -0.11 47.80
CA LEU A 15 -7.46 0.49 46.47
C LEU A 15 -6.25 1.41 46.25
N VAL A 16 -5.94 2.28 47.21
CA VAL A 16 -4.83 3.23 47.10
C VAL A 16 -3.49 2.51 47.28
N GLY A 17 -3.36 1.66 48.30
CA GLY A 17 -2.13 0.90 48.55
C GLY A 17 -1.86 -0.12 47.44
N GLY A 18 -2.89 -0.83 47.00
CA GLY A 18 -2.81 -1.75 45.86
C GLY A 18 -2.52 -1.01 44.55
N GLY A 19 -3.17 0.12 44.30
CA GLY A 19 -2.93 0.94 43.10
C GLY A 19 -1.53 1.55 43.07
N VAL A 20 -1.07 2.15 44.17
CA VAL A 20 0.30 2.72 44.27
C VAL A 20 1.34 1.61 44.16
N GLY A 21 1.13 0.48 44.84
CA GLY A 21 2.01 -0.69 44.73
C GLY A 21 2.09 -1.21 43.31
N PHE A 22 0.94 -1.37 42.64
CA PHE A 22 0.85 -1.77 41.24
C PHE A 22 1.70 -0.84 40.36
N VAL A 23 1.47 0.48 40.43
CA VAL A 23 2.20 1.46 39.63
C VAL A 23 3.71 1.40 39.89
N ILE A 24 4.14 1.39 41.16
CA ILE A 24 5.57 1.33 41.51
C ILE A 24 6.20 0.04 40.96
N THR A 25 5.58 -1.12 41.17
CA THR A 25 6.08 -2.39 40.65
C THR A 25 6.17 -2.36 39.13
N GLY A 26 5.19 -1.78 38.43
CA GLY A 26 5.22 -1.65 36.98
C GLY A 26 6.43 -0.89 36.47
N PHE A 27 6.74 0.27 37.07
CA PHE A 27 7.91 1.07 36.69
C PHE A 27 9.23 0.42 37.08
N VAL A 28 9.31 -0.28 38.21
CA VAL A 28 10.53 -0.99 38.65
C VAL A 28 10.84 -2.18 37.74
N SER A 29 9.79 -2.85 37.23
CA SER A 29 9.90 -4.00 36.33
C SER A 29 9.78 -3.62 34.84
N ALA A 30 9.88 -2.33 34.53
CA ALA A 30 9.89 -1.86 33.14
C ALA A 30 11.18 -2.31 32.44
N GLY A 31 11.08 -2.68 31.18
CA GLY A 31 12.22 -3.16 30.40
C GLY A 31 11.90 -3.38 28.94
N SER A 32 12.91 -3.87 28.21
CA SER A 32 12.80 -4.33 26.83
C SER A 32 13.21 -5.80 26.73
N ILE A 33 12.63 -6.49 25.76
CA ILE A 33 12.98 -7.86 25.36
C ILE A 33 13.40 -7.77 23.90
N GLU A 34 14.64 -8.16 23.62
CA GLU A 34 15.22 -8.12 22.28
C GLU A 34 15.63 -9.53 21.85
N ASN A 35 15.18 -9.95 20.67
CA ASN A 35 15.51 -11.24 20.09
C ASN A 35 15.61 -11.13 18.56
N SER A 36 16.54 -11.88 17.98
CA SER A 36 16.71 -11.98 16.53
C SER A 36 16.71 -13.44 16.07
N PHE A 37 16.07 -13.72 14.94
CA PHE A 37 15.99 -15.05 14.33
C PHE A 37 16.26 -14.97 12.83
N ASN A 38 16.85 -16.02 12.28
CA ASN A 38 17.15 -16.11 10.84
C ASN A 38 16.60 -17.43 10.30
N PHE A 39 15.98 -17.35 9.12
CA PHE A 39 15.46 -18.49 8.38
C PHE A 39 15.91 -18.39 6.93
N THR A 40 16.09 -19.54 6.29
CA THR A 40 16.51 -19.61 4.89
C THR A 40 15.58 -20.53 4.12
N TYR A 41 15.31 -20.16 2.88
CA TYR A 41 14.57 -20.96 1.92
C TYR A 41 15.55 -21.49 0.87
N GLU A 42 15.69 -22.81 0.78
CA GLU A 42 16.47 -23.48 -0.26
C GLU A 42 15.68 -24.73 -0.70
N PRO A 43 14.89 -24.64 -1.78
CA PRO A 43 14.05 -25.75 -2.20
C PRO A 43 14.91 -26.91 -2.70
N SER A 44 14.57 -28.12 -2.26
CA SER A 44 15.25 -29.35 -2.72
C SER A 44 14.96 -29.68 -4.19
N SER A 45 13.85 -29.16 -4.72
CA SER A 45 13.43 -29.26 -6.12
C SER A 45 12.89 -27.89 -6.55
N PRO A 46 13.74 -27.03 -7.14
CA PRO A 46 13.33 -25.70 -7.57
C PRO A 46 12.22 -25.75 -8.63
N ASP A 47 11.22 -24.91 -8.47
CA ASP A 47 10.17 -24.69 -9.45
C ASP A 47 10.51 -23.48 -10.34
N PRO A 48 9.92 -23.37 -11.55
CA PRO A 48 10.14 -22.21 -12.42
C PRO A 48 9.65 -20.89 -11.80
N ILE A 49 8.67 -20.97 -10.90
CA ILE A 49 8.10 -19.87 -10.12
C ILE A 49 8.02 -20.35 -8.68
N GLU A 50 8.59 -19.59 -7.77
CA GLU A 50 8.65 -19.92 -6.35
C GLU A 50 7.58 -19.15 -5.58
N GLU A 51 6.61 -19.86 -5.00
CA GLU A 51 5.54 -19.28 -4.21
C GLU A 51 6.03 -19.00 -2.78
N LEU A 52 5.96 -17.74 -2.33
CA LEU A 52 6.29 -17.36 -0.96
C LEU A 52 5.10 -16.67 -0.30
N THR A 53 4.71 -17.14 0.89
CA THR A 53 3.59 -16.55 1.66
C THR A 53 4.05 -16.09 3.02
N PHE A 54 3.70 -14.85 3.39
CA PHE A 54 3.99 -14.26 4.69
C PHE A 54 2.70 -13.85 5.39
N ASN A 55 2.43 -14.41 6.56
CA ASN A 55 1.32 -14.07 7.43
C ASN A 55 1.85 -13.51 8.74
N VAL A 56 1.66 -12.21 8.97
CA VAL A 56 2.26 -11.49 10.10
C VAL A 56 1.16 -10.75 10.86
N ASP A 57 0.99 -11.04 12.15
CA ASP A 57 0.00 -10.30 12.94
C ASP A 57 0.42 -8.85 13.16
N ILE A 58 1.70 -8.63 13.47
CA ILE A 58 2.21 -7.32 13.82
C ILE A 58 3.67 -7.11 13.41
N GLY A 59 3.96 -5.94 12.87
CA GLY A 59 5.33 -5.51 12.55
C GLY A 59 5.48 -4.95 11.14
N LYS A 60 6.72 -4.61 10.81
CA LYS A 60 7.14 -4.17 9.47
C LYS A 60 7.72 -5.35 8.71
N ILE A 61 7.17 -5.64 7.53
CA ILE A 61 7.78 -6.55 6.56
C ILE A 61 8.56 -5.71 5.54
N LEU A 62 9.83 -6.03 5.32
CA LEU A 62 10.69 -5.35 4.37
C LEU A 62 11.24 -6.35 3.35
N PHE A 63 10.72 -6.33 2.13
CA PHE A 63 11.24 -7.11 1.02
C PHE A 63 12.34 -6.34 0.30
N MET A 64 13.50 -6.98 0.20
CA MET A 64 14.68 -6.52 -0.51
C MET A 64 15.19 -7.63 -1.42
N TYR A 65 15.98 -7.25 -2.41
CA TYR A 65 16.63 -8.19 -3.29
C TYR A 65 18.15 -8.16 -3.11
N ASN A 66 18.76 -9.33 -3.27
CA ASN A 66 20.20 -9.53 -3.31
C ASN A 66 20.62 -10.00 -4.71
N THR A 67 21.61 -9.29 -5.25
CA THR A 67 22.25 -9.61 -6.53
C THR A 67 23.48 -10.50 -6.35
N THR A 68 23.94 -10.70 -5.10
CA THR A 68 25.06 -11.57 -4.79
C THR A 68 24.60 -13.02 -4.87
N PRO A 69 25.34 -13.91 -5.55
CA PRO A 69 25.02 -15.34 -5.60
C PRO A 69 25.04 -15.95 -4.19
N THR A 70 23.87 -16.31 -3.68
CA THR A 70 23.69 -17.09 -2.44
C THR A 70 23.04 -18.44 -2.78
N THR A 71 23.22 -19.46 -1.93
CA THR A 71 22.53 -20.74 -2.15
C THR A 71 21.05 -20.63 -1.83
N ALA A 72 20.71 -19.96 -0.71
CA ALA A 72 19.35 -19.67 -0.32
C ALA A 72 18.65 -18.76 -1.32
N TYR A 73 17.44 -19.13 -1.71
CA TYR A 73 16.53 -18.39 -2.58
C TYR A 73 15.93 -17.21 -1.83
N ALA A 74 15.58 -17.40 -0.56
CA ALA A 74 15.16 -16.31 0.31
C ALA A 74 15.83 -16.45 1.68
N GLU A 75 16.08 -15.32 2.32
CA GLU A 75 16.54 -15.20 3.70
C GLU A 75 15.56 -14.31 4.46
N ILE A 76 15.17 -14.74 5.65
CA ILE A 76 14.18 -14.04 6.50
C ILE A 76 14.85 -13.76 7.83
N ASP A 77 15.09 -12.49 8.12
CA ASP A 77 15.61 -11.99 9.38
C ASP A 77 14.49 -11.34 10.17
N VAL A 78 14.27 -11.82 11.39
CA VAL A 78 13.22 -11.36 12.29
C VAL A 78 13.86 -10.72 13.50
N ASP A 79 13.73 -9.41 13.64
CA ASP A 79 14.14 -8.64 14.80
C ASP A 79 12.92 -8.24 15.62
N ILE A 80 12.91 -8.62 16.89
CA ILE A 80 11.81 -8.39 17.82
C ILE A 80 12.32 -7.53 18.97
N GLU A 81 11.66 -6.41 19.20
CA GLU A 81 11.77 -5.62 20.41
C GLU A 81 10.37 -5.45 21.03
N VAL A 82 10.21 -5.92 22.26
CA VAL A 82 9.00 -5.70 23.07
C VAL A 82 9.38 -4.85 24.27
N THR A 83 8.81 -3.65 24.36
CA THR A 83 9.12 -2.70 25.45
C THR A 83 7.87 -2.37 26.24
N GLY A 84 7.98 -2.31 27.56
CA GLY A 84 6.82 -2.05 28.42
C GLY A 84 7.06 -2.18 29.91
N LEU A 85 5.96 -2.18 30.67
CA LEU A 85 5.96 -2.42 32.12
C LEU A 85 5.84 -3.92 32.42
N TYR A 86 6.32 -4.38 33.58
CA TYR A 86 6.24 -5.80 33.99
C TYR A 86 6.94 -6.78 33.05
N MET A 87 8.07 -6.35 32.47
CA MET A 87 8.88 -7.15 31.55
C MET A 87 9.92 -8.03 32.26
N GLU A 88 10.13 -7.83 33.56
CA GLU A 88 11.07 -8.64 34.34
C GLU A 88 10.72 -10.14 34.25
N GLY A 89 11.71 -10.95 33.82
CA GLY A 89 11.56 -12.40 33.65
C GLY A 89 10.76 -12.85 32.42
N LYS A 90 10.32 -11.92 31.57
CA LYS A 90 9.62 -12.21 30.31
C LYS A 90 10.60 -12.46 29.17
N THR A 91 10.12 -13.16 28.16
CA THR A 91 10.82 -13.48 26.91
C THR A 91 9.86 -13.32 25.74
N TYR A 92 10.35 -13.34 24.49
CA TYR A 92 9.49 -13.18 23.32
C TYR A 92 8.36 -14.24 23.25
N THR A 93 8.58 -15.46 23.75
CA THR A 93 7.56 -16.54 23.76
C THR A 93 6.39 -16.26 24.71
N ASN A 94 6.47 -15.21 25.54
CA ASN A 94 5.30 -14.74 26.29
C ASN A 94 4.32 -13.95 25.41
N PHE A 95 4.75 -13.50 24.23
CA PHE A 95 3.98 -12.65 23.34
C PHE A 95 3.75 -13.26 21.95
N PHE A 96 4.56 -14.23 21.55
CA PHE A 96 4.52 -14.87 20.23
C PHE A 96 4.66 -16.39 20.33
N ASN A 97 4.20 -17.10 19.30
CA ASN A 97 4.53 -18.53 19.15
C ASN A 97 6.05 -18.75 19.08
N PRO A 98 6.57 -19.92 19.45
CA PRO A 98 7.99 -20.21 19.35
C PRO A 98 8.47 -20.13 17.88
N SER A 99 9.70 -19.66 17.68
CA SER A 99 10.25 -19.43 16.34
C SER A 99 10.36 -20.69 15.48
N THR A 100 10.38 -21.87 16.09
CA THR A 100 10.34 -23.17 15.41
C THR A 100 9.06 -23.43 14.61
N GLU A 101 8.02 -22.63 14.84
CA GLU A 101 6.72 -22.74 14.16
C GLU A 101 6.51 -21.65 13.10
N TRP A 102 7.44 -20.70 12.95
CA TRP A 102 7.24 -19.56 12.06
C TRP A 102 7.56 -19.88 10.60
N TRP A 103 8.46 -20.80 10.32
CA TRP A 103 8.88 -21.08 8.94
C TRP A 103 8.63 -22.55 8.57
N ASP A 104 7.77 -22.76 7.57
CA ASP A 104 7.61 -24.05 6.92
C ASP A 104 8.31 -24.05 5.56
N ASN A 105 9.53 -24.60 5.53
CA ASN A 105 10.34 -24.69 4.33
C ASN A 105 9.73 -25.61 3.24
N THR A 106 8.74 -26.44 3.57
CA THR A 106 8.10 -27.35 2.60
C THR A 106 6.98 -26.68 1.82
N THR A 107 6.31 -25.71 2.45
CA THR A 107 5.22 -24.93 1.84
C THR A 107 5.63 -23.49 1.56
N ALA A 108 6.85 -23.10 1.95
CA ALA A 108 7.40 -21.76 1.85
C ALA A 108 6.50 -20.68 2.49
N VAL A 109 5.86 -21.05 3.61
CA VAL A 109 4.98 -20.18 4.39
C VAL A 109 5.68 -19.71 5.65
N PHE A 110 5.74 -18.40 5.83
CA PHE A 110 6.17 -17.73 7.04
C PHE A 110 4.95 -17.24 7.86
N ASN A 111 4.82 -17.69 9.11
CA ASN A 111 3.72 -17.36 10.01
C ASN A 111 4.26 -16.73 11.31
N PHE A 112 4.14 -15.42 11.45
CA PHE A 112 4.47 -14.70 12.67
C PHE A 112 3.20 -14.28 13.41
N ILE A 113 2.80 -15.10 14.40
CA ILE A 113 1.52 -14.99 15.09
C ILE A 113 1.73 -14.53 16.53
N SER A 114 0.96 -13.52 16.93
CA SER A 114 0.89 -12.99 18.28
C SER A 114 0.02 -13.87 19.17
N LEU A 115 0.44 -14.06 20.42
CA LEU A 115 -0.38 -14.72 21.43
C LEU A 115 -1.49 -13.78 21.88
N PRO A 116 -2.69 -14.31 22.18
CA PRO A 116 -3.81 -13.50 22.63
C PRO A 116 -3.49 -12.78 23.93
N ASP A 117 -3.96 -11.53 24.03
CA ASP A 117 -3.73 -10.74 25.23
C ASP A 117 -4.42 -11.32 26.45
N VAL A 118 -3.63 -11.45 27.51
CA VAL A 118 -4.05 -12.09 28.75
C VAL A 118 -4.43 -11.01 29.76
N TRP A 119 -5.71 -10.93 30.11
CA TRP A 119 -6.19 -9.88 31.00
C TRP A 119 -5.53 -9.92 32.39
N TYR A 120 -5.12 -11.07 32.92
CA TYR A 120 -4.54 -11.15 34.26
C TYR A 120 -3.02 -10.89 34.29
N ASP A 121 -2.38 -10.68 33.14
CA ASP A 121 -0.96 -10.39 33.03
C ASP A 121 -0.74 -8.93 32.61
N PRO A 122 -0.36 -8.04 33.56
CA PRO A 122 -0.18 -6.62 33.29
C PRO A 122 0.85 -6.28 32.21
N SER A 123 1.77 -7.20 31.90
CA SER A 123 2.74 -7.02 30.80
C SER A 123 2.08 -6.93 29.43
N HIS A 124 0.85 -7.44 29.27
CA HIS A 124 0.06 -7.31 28.05
C HIS A 124 -0.66 -5.96 27.93
N TRP A 125 -0.79 -5.18 29.01
CA TRP A 125 -1.56 -3.94 28.98
C TRP A 125 -0.75 -2.72 28.55
N PHE A 126 0.54 -2.72 28.90
CA PHE A 126 1.43 -1.58 28.73
C PHE A 126 2.67 -1.99 27.96
N LYS A 127 2.47 -2.43 26.72
CA LYS A 127 3.53 -2.87 25.82
C LYS A 127 3.48 -2.14 24.49
N SER A 128 4.63 -2.05 23.86
CA SER A 128 4.81 -1.61 22.48
C SER A 128 5.68 -2.62 21.76
N TYR A 129 5.40 -2.81 20.49
CA TYR A 129 6.15 -3.69 19.61
C TYR A 129 6.94 -2.88 18.60
N ASN A 130 8.21 -3.22 18.45
CA ASN A 130 9.04 -2.79 17.35
C ASN A 130 9.60 -4.06 16.71
N ILE A 131 8.95 -4.50 15.63
CA ILE A 131 9.22 -5.78 14.99
C ILE A 131 9.52 -5.51 13.52
N THR A 132 10.65 -6.02 13.06
CA THR A 132 11.07 -5.95 11.66
C THR A 132 11.30 -7.35 11.15
N ILE A 133 10.66 -7.68 10.03
CA ILE A 133 10.84 -8.93 9.29
C ILE A 133 11.45 -8.53 7.95
N ALA A 134 12.77 -8.60 7.85
CA ALA A 134 13.49 -8.32 6.63
C ALA A 134 13.58 -9.61 5.79
N VAL A 135 13.13 -9.54 4.55
CA VAL A 135 13.15 -10.64 3.60
C VAL A 135 14.06 -10.28 2.45
N THR A 136 15.13 -11.04 2.28
CA THR A 136 16.09 -10.88 1.19
C THR A 136 15.85 -11.96 0.15
N LEU A 137 15.43 -11.55 -1.05
CA LEU A 137 15.13 -12.42 -2.19
C LEU A 137 16.28 -12.41 -3.19
N ARG A 138 16.53 -13.51 -3.89
CA ARG A 138 17.48 -13.53 -5.01
C ARG A 138 16.88 -12.87 -6.25
N THR A 139 17.71 -12.25 -7.07
CA THR A 139 17.22 -11.57 -8.30
C THR A 139 17.03 -12.49 -9.50
N ASP A 140 17.64 -13.68 -9.50
CA ASP A 140 17.59 -14.64 -10.60
C ASP A 140 16.46 -15.67 -10.50
N ILE A 141 15.65 -15.58 -9.44
CA ILE A 141 14.49 -16.43 -9.18
C ILE A 141 13.22 -15.61 -9.41
N VAL A 142 12.24 -16.21 -10.07
CA VAL A 142 10.92 -15.59 -10.27
C VAL A 142 10.02 -16.01 -9.11
N TYR A 143 9.49 -15.03 -8.37
CA TYR A 143 8.62 -15.30 -7.22
C TYR A 143 7.17 -14.97 -7.50
N ASP A 144 6.28 -15.76 -6.91
CA ASP A 144 4.91 -15.36 -6.62
C ASP A 144 4.82 -15.00 -5.13
N LEU A 145 4.59 -13.73 -4.82
CA LEU A 145 4.71 -13.23 -3.45
C LEU A 145 3.37 -12.78 -2.89
N THR A 146 2.97 -13.42 -1.80
CA THR A 146 1.84 -13.00 -0.98
C THR A 146 2.31 -12.57 0.41
N ALA A 147 1.97 -11.36 0.84
CA ALA A 147 2.24 -10.91 2.21
C ALA A 147 1.02 -10.24 2.83
N LEU A 148 0.65 -10.72 4.01
CA LEU A 148 -0.50 -10.29 4.78
C LEU A 148 -0.02 -9.82 6.14
N THR A 149 -0.34 -8.56 6.50
CA THR A 149 -0.11 -8.04 7.84
C THR A 149 -1.41 -7.57 8.51
N ALA A 150 -1.67 -7.93 9.75
CA ALA A 150 -2.84 -7.38 10.46
C ALA A 150 -2.56 -5.95 10.94
N VAL A 151 -1.41 -5.71 11.57
CA VAL A 151 -1.00 -4.37 12.04
C VAL A 151 0.45 -4.08 11.68
N GLY A 152 0.69 -3.07 10.87
CA GLY A 152 2.03 -2.59 10.53
C GLY A 152 2.19 -2.37 9.03
N SER A 153 3.43 -2.24 8.60
CA SER A 153 3.74 -1.85 7.22
C SER A 153 4.36 -2.98 6.41
N ILE A 154 4.13 -2.95 5.10
CA ILE A 154 4.81 -3.79 4.13
C ILE A 154 5.55 -2.86 3.18
N GLU A 155 6.86 -3.02 3.07
CA GLU A 155 7.69 -2.26 2.13
C GLU A 155 8.43 -3.22 1.21
N MET A 156 8.38 -2.97 -0.09
CA MET A 156 9.09 -3.75 -1.09
C MET A 156 9.91 -2.83 -1.97
N GLN A 157 11.20 -3.16 -2.09
CA GLN A 157 12.15 -2.48 -2.97
C GLN A 157 12.57 -3.46 -4.07
N VAL A 158 12.09 -3.25 -5.29
CA VAL A 158 12.45 -4.05 -6.45
C VAL A 158 13.54 -3.30 -7.22
N PRO A 159 14.80 -3.80 -7.20
CA PRO A 159 15.90 -3.17 -7.95
C PRO A 159 15.69 -3.34 -9.45
N ASP A 160 16.63 -2.82 -10.25
CA ASP A 160 16.54 -2.89 -11.71
C ASP A 160 16.66 -4.33 -12.25
N GLY A 161 15.81 -4.70 -13.22
CA GLY A 161 15.94 -5.93 -14.00
C GLY A 161 15.40 -7.21 -13.34
N VAL A 162 14.50 -7.09 -12.36
CA VAL A 162 13.84 -8.21 -11.68
C VAL A 162 12.54 -8.59 -12.40
N ILE A 163 12.30 -9.89 -12.49
CA ILE A 163 11.04 -10.48 -12.96
C ILE A 163 10.32 -11.07 -11.76
N LEU A 164 9.08 -10.66 -11.55
CA LEU A 164 8.14 -11.24 -10.58
C LEU A 164 6.96 -11.85 -11.31
N ASN A 165 6.38 -12.91 -10.73
CA ASN A 165 5.10 -13.44 -11.19
C ASN A 165 3.94 -12.60 -10.64
N GLY A 166 3.31 -13.07 -9.56
CA GLY A 166 2.29 -12.36 -8.79
C GLY A 166 2.88 -11.56 -7.64
N LEU A 167 2.21 -10.45 -7.30
CA LEU A 167 2.50 -9.68 -6.09
C LEU A 167 1.18 -9.27 -5.43
N SER A 168 0.91 -9.83 -4.25
CA SER A 168 -0.25 -9.51 -3.44
C SER A 168 0.17 -9.09 -2.04
N LEU A 169 0.14 -7.78 -1.76
CA LEU A 169 0.46 -7.21 -0.45
C LEU A 169 -0.83 -6.68 0.19
N ALA A 170 -1.15 -7.14 1.40
CA ALA A 170 -2.31 -6.65 2.13
C ALA A 170 -2.02 -6.31 3.59
N SER A 171 -2.62 -5.22 4.08
CA SER A 171 -2.56 -4.77 5.48
C SER A 171 -3.95 -4.47 6.02
N SER A 172 -4.29 -4.92 7.23
CA SER A 172 -5.54 -4.48 7.86
C SER A 172 -5.40 -3.06 8.43
N VAL A 173 -4.31 -2.79 9.16
CA VAL A 173 -3.99 -1.45 9.68
C VAL A 173 -2.52 -1.14 9.45
N GLY A 174 -2.24 -0.22 8.54
CA GLY A 174 -0.91 0.28 8.27
C GLY A 174 -0.67 0.56 6.79
N SER A 175 0.59 0.72 6.42
CA SER A 175 0.98 1.21 5.09
C SER A 175 1.60 0.12 4.22
N ILE A 176 1.37 0.22 2.92
CA ILE A 176 2.02 -0.60 1.90
C ILE A 176 2.81 0.31 0.99
N LYS A 177 4.08 -0.02 0.75
CA LYS A 177 4.94 0.72 -0.17
C LYS A 177 5.64 -0.21 -1.14
N LEU A 178 5.45 0.02 -2.43
CA LEU A 178 6.16 -0.68 -3.50
C LEU A 178 7.00 0.32 -4.31
N ASN A 179 8.32 0.16 -4.32
CA ASN A 179 9.18 0.92 -5.24
C ASN A 179 9.85 -0.03 -6.22
N SER A 180 9.79 0.32 -7.51
CA SER A 180 10.38 -0.43 -8.62
C SER A 180 11.34 0.48 -9.39
N GLU A 181 12.65 0.18 -9.31
CA GLU A 181 13.72 1.12 -9.70
C GLU A 181 14.08 1.11 -11.19
N GLY A 182 13.62 0.13 -11.99
CA GLY A 182 13.81 0.14 -13.44
C GLY A 182 13.71 -1.22 -14.11
N ASN A 183 13.33 -1.27 -15.39
CA ASN A 183 13.38 -2.45 -16.26
C ASN A 183 12.81 -3.75 -15.65
N ASN A 184 11.83 -3.62 -14.76
CA ASN A 184 11.21 -4.72 -14.05
C ASN A 184 9.99 -5.25 -14.81
N GLU A 185 9.63 -6.49 -14.57
CA GLU A 185 8.44 -7.11 -15.15
C GLU A 185 7.64 -7.85 -14.08
N PHE A 186 6.36 -7.48 -13.95
CA PHE A 186 5.37 -8.22 -13.17
C PHE A 186 4.49 -8.97 -14.17
N LEU A 187 4.63 -10.29 -14.20
CA LEU A 187 3.96 -11.17 -15.17
C LEU A 187 2.45 -11.28 -14.90
N GLU A 188 2.06 -11.22 -13.63
CA GLU A 188 0.66 -11.19 -13.19
C GLU A 188 0.26 -9.81 -12.62
N GLU A 189 -0.97 -9.73 -12.10
CA GLU A 189 -1.53 -8.48 -11.58
C GLU A 189 -0.85 -8.12 -10.25
N VAL A 190 -0.47 -6.86 -10.10
CA VAL A 190 0.02 -6.34 -8.82
C VAL A 190 -1.16 -5.87 -7.98
N ARG A 191 -1.31 -6.41 -6.78
CA ARG A 191 -2.39 -6.08 -5.84
C ARG A 191 -1.83 -5.53 -4.53
N LEU A 192 -2.23 -4.31 -4.19
CA LEU A 192 -1.85 -3.63 -2.96
C LEU A 192 -3.12 -3.18 -2.21
N GLU A 193 -3.39 -3.74 -1.04
CA GLU A 193 -4.66 -3.52 -0.33
C GLU A 193 -4.46 -3.15 1.14
N SER A 194 -4.97 -2.01 1.59
CA SER A 194 -5.00 -1.66 3.01
C SER A 194 -6.42 -1.42 3.51
N SER A 195 -6.84 -1.93 4.67
CA SER A 195 -8.16 -1.53 5.19
C SER A 195 -8.09 -0.12 5.79
N THR A 196 -7.12 0.14 6.65
CA THR A 196 -6.85 1.48 7.22
C THR A 196 -5.38 1.84 7.12
N GLY A 197 -5.06 2.84 6.31
CA GLY A 197 -3.70 3.33 6.10
C GLY A 197 -3.45 3.73 4.65
N SER A 198 -2.18 3.75 4.25
CA SER A 198 -1.78 4.22 2.91
C SER A 198 -1.28 3.10 2.02
N VAL A 199 -1.55 3.22 0.72
CA VAL A 199 -0.93 2.43 -0.34
C VAL A 199 -0.13 3.38 -1.21
N GLU A 200 1.17 3.16 -1.30
CA GLU A 200 2.10 3.95 -2.11
C GLU A 200 2.80 3.04 -3.12
N SER A 201 2.77 3.41 -4.40
CA SER A 201 3.56 2.74 -5.41
C SER A 201 4.30 3.74 -6.30
N SER A 202 5.60 3.53 -6.44
CA SER A 202 6.46 4.28 -7.35
C SER A 202 7.14 3.31 -8.29
N ALA A 203 6.96 3.49 -9.60
CA ALA A 203 7.57 2.59 -10.59
C ALA A 203 8.20 3.39 -11.72
N ALA A 204 9.41 2.99 -12.09
CA ALA A 204 10.11 3.48 -13.27
C ALA A 204 10.37 2.33 -14.22
N LYS A 205 10.17 2.54 -15.54
CA LYS A 205 10.50 1.57 -16.60
C LYS A 205 10.02 0.14 -16.31
N THR A 206 8.86 0.01 -15.67
CA THR A 206 8.31 -1.27 -15.22
C THR A 206 7.21 -1.73 -16.16
N ASN A 207 7.18 -3.02 -16.46
CA ASN A 207 6.11 -3.68 -17.20
C ASN A 207 5.12 -4.33 -16.23
N PHE A 208 3.88 -3.86 -16.23
CA PHE A 208 2.76 -4.45 -15.51
C PHE A 208 1.88 -5.20 -16.51
N THR A 209 2.15 -6.48 -16.80
CA THR A 209 1.50 -7.17 -17.93
C THR A 209 0.03 -7.48 -17.71
N GLN A 210 -0.41 -7.66 -16.46
CA GLN A 210 -1.81 -7.97 -16.12
C GLN A 210 -2.47 -6.89 -15.25
N GLY A 211 -1.96 -5.65 -15.31
CA GLY A 211 -2.59 -4.51 -14.65
C GLY A 211 -2.09 -4.26 -13.22
N PHE A 212 -2.80 -3.37 -12.55
CA PHE A 212 -2.42 -2.87 -11.23
C PHE A 212 -3.66 -2.48 -10.42
N LEU A 213 -3.76 -3.01 -9.20
CA LEU A 213 -4.85 -2.78 -8.27
C LEU A 213 -4.32 -2.21 -6.95
N ALA A 214 -4.77 -1.02 -6.58
CA ALA A 214 -4.47 -0.39 -5.30
C ALA A 214 -5.77 0.04 -4.59
N LEU A 215 -6.00 -0.51 -3.39
CA LEU A 215 -7.25 -0.30 -2.65
C LEU A 215 -6.97 0.15 -1.22
N THR A 216 -7.77 1.11 -0.73
CA THR A 216 -7.89 1.35 0.72
C THR A 216 -9.32 1.67 1.17
N SER A 217 -9.72 1.25 2.37
CA SER A 217 -11.02 1.70 2.90
C SER A 217 -10.91 3.08 3.54
N THR A 218 -9.92 3.30 4.39
CA THR A 218 -9.65 4.61 5.01
C THR A 218 -8.18 4.98 4.91
N GLY A 219 -7.85 6.10 4.27
CA GLY A 219 -6.48 6.62 4.21
C GLY A 219 -6.13 7.22 2.85
N SER A 220 -5.13 6.68 2.15
CA SER A 220 -4.73 7.22 0.85
C SER A 220 -4.17 6.19 -0.11
N VAL A 221 -4.36 6.42 -1.41
CA VAL A 221 -3.68 5.72 -2.50
C VAL A 221 -2.81 6.73 -3.24
N SER A 222 -1.54 6.45 -3.42
CA SER A 222 -0.59 7.30 -4.17
C SER A 222 0.19 6.46 -5.17
N LEU A 223 0.01 6.72 -6.45
CA LEU A 223 0.61 5.98 -7.55
C LEU A 223 1.44 6.94 -8.41
N ASN A 224 2.73 6.63 -8.62
CA ASN A 224 3.65 7.47 -9.40
C ASN A 224 4.44 6.62 -10.40
N PHE A 225 4.03 6.66 -11.68
CA PHE A 225 4.57 5.78 -12.71
C PHE A 225 5.28 6.58 -13.81
N THR A 226 6.49 6.16 -14.17
CA THR A 226 7.33 6.85 -15.16
C THR A 226 7.91 5.87 -16.17
N ASN A 227 7.60 6.09 -17.46
CA ASN A 227 8.02 5.23 -18.57
C ASN A 227 7.61 3.76 -18.40
N CYS A 228 6.46 3.50 -17.78
CA CYS A 228 5.98 2.14 -17.55
C CYS A 228 5.13 1.63 -18.72
N LEU A 229 5.14 0.31 -18.91
CA LEU A 229 4.26 -0.40 -19.82
C LEU A 229 3.11 -1.01 -19.03
N MET A 230 1.88 -0.77 -19.47
CA MET A 230 0.67 -1.25 -18.83
C MET A 230 -0.07 -2.20 -19.76
N GLY A 231 -0.22 -3.45 -19.32
CA GLY A 231 -0.82 -4.54 -20.08
C GLY A 231 -2.31 -4.73 -19.85
N ASP A 232 -2.83 -4.23 -18.72
CA ASP A 232 -4.25 -4.30 -18.37
C ASP A 232 -4.68 -3.07 -17.55
N ASN A 233 -5.86 -3.15 -16.94
CA ASN A 233 -6.47 -2.05 -16.22
C ASN A 233 -5.62 -1.57 -15.04
N LEU A 234 -5.75 -0.27 -14.74
CA LEU A 234 -5.21 0.35 -13.54
C LEU A 234 -6.38 0.86 -12.68
N ILE A 235 -6.45 0.35 -11.45
CA ILE A 235 -7.55 0.64 -10.53
C ILE A 235 -6.96 1.18 -9.22
N GLY A 236 -7.41 2.35 -8.80
CA GLY A 236 -7.05 2.99 -7.54
C GLY A 236 -8.29 3.46 -6.78
N THR A 237 -8.66 2.80 -5.69
CA THR A 237 -9.91 3.11 -4.98
C THR A 237 -9.68 3.37 -3.50
N VAL A 238 -10.32 4.42 -2.99
CA VAL A 238 -10.44 4.70 -1.57
C VAL A 238 -11.90 4.88 -1.15
N SER A 239 -12.33 4.40 0.02
CA SER A 239 -13.68 4.77 0.50
C SER A 239 -13.67 6.14 1.17
N THR A 240 -12.82 6.35 2.18
CA THR A 240 -12.63 7.65 2.85
C THR A 240 -11.16 8.05 2.79
N GLY A 241 -10.84 9.10 2.04
CA GLY A 241 -9.46 9.47 1.78
C GLY A 241 -9.22 10.01 0.38
N SER A 242 -7.95 10.10 0.01
CA SER A 242 -7.54 10.67 -1.28
C SER A 242 -6.85 9.67 -2.19
N VAL A 243 -7.07 9.83 -3.49
CA VAL A 243 -6.29 9.14 -4.53
C VAL A 243 -5.41 10.17 -5.21
N THR A 244 -4.11 9.89 -5.31
CA THR A 244 -3.17 10.65 -6.11
C THR A 244 -2.59 9.73 -7.19
N PHE A 245 -2.70 10.13 -8.44
CA PHE A 245 -2.10 9.41 -9.56
C PHE A 245 -1.24 10.35 -10.40
N LYS A 246 0.05 10.04 -10.51
CA LYS A 246 0.99 10.74 -11.37
C LYS A 246 1.54 9.77 -12.39
N SER A 247 1.50 10.17 -13.65
CA SER A 247 2.06 9.37 -14.73
C SER A 247 2.87 10.20 -15.70
N TYR A 248 3.99 9.63 -16.14
CA TYR A 248 4.88 10.20 -17.12
C TYR A 248 5.15 9.16 -18.20
N ASN A 249 4.80 9.45 -19.44
CA ASN A 249 5.14 8.64 -20.62
C ASN A 249 4.72 7.17 -20.46
N MET A 250 3.47 6.93 -20.08
CA MET A 250 2.93 5.58 -20.03
C MET A 250 2.75 5.03 -21.45
N VAL A 251 2.95 3.73 -21.61
CA VAL A 251 2.63 2.99 -22.82
C VAL A 251 1.63 1.89 -22.47
N TYR A 252 0.65 1.69 -23.32
CA TYR A 252 -0.41 0.70 -23.15
C TYR A 252 -0.34 -0.30 -24.30
N THR A 253 -0.35 -1.59 -23.98
CA THR A 253 -0.25 -2.66 -25.01
C THR A 253 -1.59 -2.97 -25.68
N LYS A 254 -2.69 -2.60 -25.01
CA LYS A 254 -4.08 -2.74 -25.45
C LYS A 254 -4.91 -1.60 -24.87
N ASP A 255 -6.15 -1.45 -25.32
CA ASP A 255 -7.05 -0.47 -24.72
C ASP A 255 -7.32 -0.86 -23.26
N ILE A 256 -7.16 0.08 -22.32
CA ILE A 256 -7.31 -0.18 -20.88
C ILE A 256 -8.35 0.72 -20.21
N LEU A 257 -8.78 0.29 -19.02
CA LEU A 257 -9.49 1.10 -18.04
C LEU A 257 -8.54 1.68 -16.99
N LEU A 258 -8.65 2.99 -16.76
CA LEU A 258 -7.97 3.73 -15.70
C LEU A 258 -9.03 4.29 -14.75
N ASN A 259 -9.37 3.55 -13.70
CA ASN A 259 -10.43 3.92 -12.77
C ASN A 259 -9.85 4.39 -11.43
N LEU A 260 -10.30 5.55 -10.97
CA LEU A 260 -9.88 6.16 -9.73
C LEU A 260 -11.12 6.56 -8.93
N GLU A 261 -11.29 6.09 -7.71
CA GLU A 261 -12.54 6.30 -6.97
C GLU A 261 -12.27 6.74 -5.53
N SER A 262 -13.05 7.70 -5.02
CA SER A 262 -13.09 8.08 -3.61
C SER A 262 -14.54 8.26 -3.15
N SER A 263 -15.06 7.61 -2.11
CA SER A 263 -16.43 7.98 -1.67
C SER A 263 -16.44 9.34 -0.97
N THR A 264 -15.52 9.56 -0.03
CA THR A 264 -15.33 10.84 0.66
C THR A 264 -13.85 11.23 0.65
N GLY A 265 -13.53 12.25 -0.14
CA GLY A 265 -12.21 12.84 -0.30
C GLY A 265 -11.91 13.11 -1.77
N SER A 266 -10.68 13.54 -2.05
CA SER A 266 -10.31 14.11 -3.34
C SER A 266 -9.52 13.15 -4.21
N ILE A 267 -9.61 13.36 -5.52
CA ILE A 267 -8.79 12.69 -6.52
C ILE A 267 -7.91 13.75 -7.17
N ASP A 268 -6.60 13.55 -7.15
CA ASP A 268 -5.60 14.42 -7.79
C ASP A 268 -4.83 13.62 -8.84
N VAL A 269 -4.90 14.05 -10.10
CA VAL A 269 -4.32 13.35 -11.23
C VAL A 269 -3.40 14.26 -12.02
N GLU A 270 -2.16 13.80 -12.24
CA GLU A 270 -1.23 14.42 -13.17
C GLU A 270 -0.83 13.42 -14.28
N LEU A 271 -1.15 13.76 -15.52
CA LEU A 271 -0.82 12.96 -16.71
C LEU A 271 0.12 13.76 -17.62
N TYR A 272 1.31 13.23 -17.85
CA TYR A 272 2.29 13.80 -18.76
C TYR A 272 2.61 12.79 -19.86
N GLN A 273 2.22 13.07 -21.09
CA GLN A 273 2.39 12.15 -22.22
C GLN A 273 3.21 12.82 -23.33
N TYR A 274 4.48 12.45 -23.46
CA TYR A 274 5.39 13.01 -24.47
C TYR A 274 5.92 11.96 -25.46
N ILE A 275 5.42 10.73 -25.36
CA ILE A 275 5.69 9.62 -26.27
C ILE A 275 4.39 8.98 -26.73
N SER A 276 4.42 8.18 -27.80
CA SER A 276 3.21 7.45 -28.21
C SER A 276 2.72 6.53 -27.10
N MET A 277 1.42 6.63 -26.78
CA MET A 277 0.80 5.83 -25.72
C MET A 277 0.44 4.40 -26.15
N GLY A 278 0.51 4.06 -27.44
CA GLY A 278 0.34 2.69 -27.96
C GLY A 278 -1.10 2.18 -28.10
N ALA A 279 -2.01 2.56 -27.20
CA ALA A 279 -3.43 2.20 -27.24
C ALA A 279 -4.31 3.27 -26.61
N ASN A 280 -5.64 3.12 -26.65
CA ASN A 280 -6.56 4.07 -26.02
C ASN A 280 -6.69 3.81 -24.51
N VAL A 281 -7.03 4.87 -23.76
CA VAL A 281 -7.32 4.77 -22.33
C VAL A 281 -8.69 5.36 -22.09
N THR A 282 -9.55 4.56 -21.47
CA THR A 282 -10.83 5.03 -20.93
C THR A 282 -10.73 5.05 -19.41
N GLY A 283 -11.31 6.02 -18.72
CA GLY A 283 -11.30 6.04 -17.26
C GLY A 283 -12.53 6.69 -16.65
N SER A 284 -12.87 6.22 -15.46
CA SER A 284 -13.89 6.80 -14.60
C SER A 284 -13.25 7.27 -13.31
N TRP A 285 -13.27 8.58 -13.09
CA TRP A 285 -12.77 9.21 -11.86
C TRP A 285 -13.95 9.76 -11.09
N ALA A 286 -14.26 9.17 -9.94
CA ALA A 286 -15.52 9.44 -9.25
C ALA A 286 -15.33 9.73 -7.77
N THR A 287 -16.03 10.76 -7.27
CA THR A 287 -16.20 10.98 -5.83
C THR A 287 -17.60 11.33 -5.38
N SER A 288 -18.06 10.86 -4.21
CA SER A 288 -19.37 11.31 -3.70
C SER A 288 -19.24 12.67 -3.02
N THR A 289 -18.23 12.84 -2.17
CA THR A 289 -17.93 14.12 -1.51
C THR A 289 -16.45 14.42 -1.63
N GLY A 290 -16.08 15.43 -2.42
CA GLY A 290 -14.71 15.83 -2.66
C GLY A 290 -14.53 16.38 -4.07
N SER A 291 -13.31 16.86 -4.34
CA SER A 291 -12.97 17.44 -5.63
C SER A 291 -12.15 16.48 -6.47
N ILE A 292 -12.25 16.65 -7.78
CA ILE A 292 -11.40 15.98 -8.76
C ILE A 292 -10.57 17.06 -9.43
N ASP A 293 -9.25 16.99 -9.23
CA ASP A 293 -8.29 17.91 -9.81
C ASP A 293 -7.43 17.15 -10.83
N VAL A 294 -7.34 17.69 -12.04
CA VAL A 294 -6.67 17.05 -13.16
C VAL A 294 -5.72 18.01 -13.84
N LEU A 295 -4.47 17.60 -13.96
CA LEU A 295 -3.46 18.21 -14.80
C LEU A 295 -3.09 17.25 -15.93
N TYR A 296 -3.29 17.68 -17.17
CA TYR A 296 -2.93 16.91 -18.35
C TYR A 296 -2.00 17.71 -19.26
N ARG A 297 -0.91 17.10 -19.71
CA ARG A 297 0.08 17.70 -20.59
C ARG A 297 0.54 16.69 -21.63
N ASP A 298 0.40 17.02 -22.91
CA ASP A 298 1.06 16.34 -24.01
C ASP A 298 1.61 17.30 -25.07
N ASN A 299 2.46 16.79 -25.95
CA ASN A 299 2.98 17.47 -27.13
C ASN A 299 2.93 16.59 -28.38
N LEU A 300 1.93 15.72 -28.49
CA LEU A 300 1.83 14.69 -29.52
C LEU A 300 0.67 14.98 -30.48
N VAL A 301 0.98 15.05 -31.78
CA VAL A 301 -0.02 15.35 -32.82
C VAL A 301 -1.11 14.28 -33.00
N ASN A 302 -0.89 13.08 -32.46
CA ASN A 302 -1.74 11.91 -32.66
C ASN A 302 -2.36 11.38 -31.35
N THR A 303 -2.12 12.06 -30.23
CA THR A 303 -2.71 11.74 -28.93
C THR A 303 -3.64 12.86 -28.52
N ASN A 304 -4.88 12.52 -28.21
CA ASN A 304 -5.89 13.51 -27.88
C ASN A 304 -6.63 13.13 -26.60
N VAL A 305 -7.13 14.14 -25.88
CA VAL A 305 -7.84 13.95 -24.62
C VAL A 305 -9.25 14.51 -24.68
N ARG A 306 -10.16 13.82 -23.99
CA ARG A 306 -11.52 14.26 -23.69
C ARG A 306 -11.86 13.97 -22.24
N PHE A 307 -12.26 15.01 -21.53
CA PHE A 307 -12.84 14.96 -20.20
C PHE A 307 -14.35 15.27 -20.28
N VAL A 308 -15.15 14.51 -19.54
CA VAL A 308 -16.59 14.73 -19.37
C VAL A 308 -16.85 14.87 -17.88
N GLY A 309 -17.06 16.10 -17.43
CA GLY A 309 -17.25 16.44 -16.03
C GLY A 309 -18.72 16.51 -15.62
N SER A 310 -19.05 16.03 -14.43
CA SER A 310 -20.37 16.21 -13.83
C SER A 310 -20.27 16.54 -12.34
N THR A 311 -21.14 17.44 -11.87
CA THR A 311 -21.31 17.72 -10.44
C THR A 311 -22.77 18.02 -10.11
N SER A 312 -23.27 17.52 -8.97
CA SER A 312 -24.60 17.93 -8.46
C SER A 312 -24.52 19.22 -7.65
N VAL A 313 -23.48 19.36 -6.81
CA VAL A 313 -23.22 20.54 -5.97
C VAL A 313 -21.75 20.91 -6.10
N GLY A 314 -21.48 22.04 -6.76
CA GLY A 314 -20.12 22.57 -6.93
C GLY A 314 -19.95 23.24 -8.29
N SER A 315 -18.74 23.18 -8.84
CA SER A 315 -18.41 23.79 -10.14
C SER A 315 -17.59 22.85 -11.01
N ILE A 316 -17.71 23.02 -12.32
CA ILE A 316 -16.86 22.38 -13.32
C ILE A 316 -16.04 23.50 -13.95
N ASN A 317 -14.73 23.49 -13.73
CA ASN A 317 -13.82 24.51 -14.23
C ASN A 317 -12.80 23.90 -15.17
N TYR A 318 -12.76 24.41 -16.39
CA TYR A 318 -11.78 24.01 -17.40
C TYR A 318 -10.86 25.18 -17.71
N THR A 319 -9.55 24.95 -17.56
CA THR A 319 -8.54 25.97 -17.86
C THR A 319 -7.77 25.56 -19.13
N PRO A 320 -8.08 26.17 -20.29
CA PRO A 320 -7.32 25.96 -21.51
C PRO A 320 -5.99 26.71 -21.47
N HIS A 321 -4.95 26.08 -22.04
CA HIS A 321 -3.68 26.75 -22.26
C HIS A 321 -3.68 27.47 -23.62
N ALA A 322 -3.16 28.71 -23.65
CA ALA A 322 -3.36 29.69 -24.73
C ALA A 322 -2.87 29.28 -26.14
N THR A 323 -2.10 28.21 -26.26
CA THR A 323 -1.50 27.77 -27.52
C THR A 323 -2.40 26.86 -28.35
N MET A 324 -3.66 26.65 -27.96
CA MET A 324 -4.40 25.45 -28.38
C MET A 324 -5.91 25.57 -28.52
N ALA A 325 -6.43 24.91 -29.56
CA ALA A 325 -7.87 24.72 -29.78
C ALA A 325 -8.38 23.56 -28.91
N ILE A 326 -8.70 23.85 -27.66
CA ILE A 326 -9.52 22.95 -26.83
C ILE A 326 -10.94 23.50 -26.85
N THR A 327 -11.91 22.66 -27.15
CA THR A 327 -13.32 23.02 -27.11
C THR A 327 -13.89 22.67 -25.75
N SER A 328 -14.46 23.66 -25.06
CA SER A 328 -15.27 23.47 -23.87
C SER A 328 -16.74 23.68 -24.25
N LEU A 329 -17.54 22.62 -24.20
CA LEU A 329 -18.99 22.70 -24.43
C LEU A 329 -19.72 22.14 -23.21
N GLY A 330 -20.12 23.03 -22.31
CA GLY A 330 -20.79 22.64 -21.07
C GLY A 330 -19.89 21.74 -20.20
N SER A 331 -20.32 20.50 -20.01
CA SER A 331 -19.60 19.47 -19.25
C SER A 331 -18.43 18.83 -19.99
N VAL A 332 -18.28 19.06 -21.30
CA VAL A 332 -17.25 18.39 -22.11
C VAL A 332 -16.07 19.31 -22.36
N TYR A 333 -14.87 18.79 -22.15
CA TYR A 333 -13.59 19.45 -22.42
C TYR A 333 -12.72 18.54 -23.27
N SER A 334 -12.46 18.92 -24.53
CA SER A 334 -11.77 18.04 -25.48
C SER A 334 -10.89 18.81 -26.46
N THR A 335 -9.78 18.19 -26.87
CA THR A 335 -8.96 18.69 -27.99
C THR A 335 -9.81 18.86 -29.27
N LEU A 336 -9.56 19.89 -30.10
CA LEU A 336 -10.36 20.19 -31.29
C LEU A 336 -10.48 19.00 -32.27
N ASN A 337 -9.38 18.30 -32.52
CA ASN A 337 -9.32 17.20 -33.50
C ASN A 337 -9.48 15.82 -32.85
N TYR A 338 -10.19 15.73 -31.72
CA TYR A 338 -10.34 14.49 -30.95
C TYR A 338 -10.85 13.30 -31.79
N GLY A 339 -11.70 13.55 -32.79
CA GLY A 339 -12.24 12.51 -33.68
C GLY A 339 -11.22 11.89 -34.64
N ASP A 340 -10.14 12.62 -34.95
CA ASP A 340 -9.11 12.21 -35.93
C ASP A 340 -7.85 11.64 -35.26
N ALA A 341 -7.86 11.56 -33.93
CA ALA A 341 -6.73 11.08 -33.14
C ALA A 341 -6.47 9.59 -33.33
N MET A 342 -5.19 9.22 -33.42
CA MET A 342 -4.80 7.80 -33.46
C MET A 342 -4.99 7.14 -32.08
N TYR A 343 -4.63 7.86 -31.01
CA TYR A 343 -4.76 7.41 -29.65
C TYR A 343 -5.51 8.42 -28.80
N ARG A 344 -6.34 7.93 -27.89
CA ARG A 344 -7.28 8.77 -27.14
C ARG A 344 -7.30 8.45 -25.66
N TYR A 345 -7.29 9.52 -24.87
CA TYR A 345 -7.71 9.52 -23.48
C TYR A 345 -9.17 9.95 -23.37
N VAL A 346 -10.00 9.14 -22.72
CA VAL A 346 -11.43 9.41 -22.51
C VAL A 346 -11.76 9.26 -21.03
N PHE A 347 -12.05 10.36 -20.35
CA PHE A 347 -12.25 10.36 -18.90
C PHE A 347 -13.61 10.93 -18.50
N SER A 348 -14.36 10.18 -17.70
CA SER A 348 -15.52 10.68 -16.95
C SER A 348 -15.05 11.18 -15.59
N LEU A 349 -15.40 12.42 -15.24
CA LEU A 349 -15.03 13.06 -13.99
C LEU A 349 -16.29 13.40 -13.21
N ASP A 350 -16.67 12.57 -12.24
CA ASP A 350 -17.99 12.64 -11.61
C ASP A 350 -17.87 12.94 -10.11
N THR A 351 -18.49 14.02 -9.65
CA THR A 351 -18.64 14.30 -8.22
C THR A 351 -20.09 14.56 -7.81
N SER A 352 -20.53 14.14 -6.62
CA SER A 352 -21.86 14.57 -6.14
C SER A 352 -21.78 15.91 -5.41
N THR A 353 -20.86 16.05 -4.46
CA THR A 353 -20.58 17.30 -3.74
C THR A 353 -19.10 17.64 -3.83
N GLY A 354 -18.77 18.67 -4.60
CA GLY A 354 -17.41 19.16 -4.82
C GLY A 354 -17.22 19.66 -6.24
N SER A 355 -15.98 20.01 -6.58
CA SER A 355 -15.67 20.61 -7.88
C SER A 355 -14.85 19.65 -8.75
N VAL A 356 -15.06 19.78 -10.06
CA VAL A 356 -14.18 19.19 -11.08
C VAL A 356 -13.33 20.32 -11.64
N ASN A 357 -12.01 20.19 -11.56
CA ASN A 357 -11.07 21.14 -12.16
C ASN A 357 -10.17 20.38 -13.13
N ALA A 358 -10.20 20.72 -14.41
CA ALA A 358 -9.28 20.15 -15.39
C ALA A 358 -8.45 21.23 -16.08
N ASN A 359 -7.14 21.04 -16.08
CA ASN A 359 -6.17 21.88 -16.75
C ASN A 359 -5.41 21.04 -17.78
N ALA A 360 -5.66 21.26 -19.07
CA ALA A 360 -5.10 20.45 -20.15
C ALA A 360 -4.32 21.29 -21.18
N GLN A 361 -3.25 20.70 -21.71
CA GLN A 361 -2.44 21.20 -22.84
C GLN A 361 -2.02 19.99 -23.71
N SER A 362 -2.04 20.11 -25.03
CA SER A 362 -2.00 18.96 -25.97
C SER A 362 -1.56 19.27 -27.42
N ALA A 363 -0.29 19.42 -27.82
CA ALA A 363 0.15 19.72 -29.22
C ALA A 363 -0.77 20.50 -30.20
#